data_AF-A0A8S3E8F3-F1
#
_entry.id   AF-A0A8S3E8F3-F1
#
_cell.length_a   1.000
_cell.length_b   1.000
_cell.length_c   1.000
_cell.angle_alpha   90.00
_cell.angle_beta   90.00
_cell.angle_gamma   90.00
#
_symmetry.space_group_name_H-M   'P 1'
#
loop_
_entity.id
_entity.type
_entity.pdbx_description
1 polymer ?
#
loop_
_entity_poly.entity_id
_entity_poly.type
_entity_poly.pdbx_seq_one_letter_code
_entity_poly.pdbx_strand_id
1 'polypeptide(L)' 'VVEMKQTAKNNRLWEVQLTITDDNDPQLSTLTNRIKEEIDGEGWYRMGKLMLKVGHLDQADELYQELLKNASTDT' A
#
# COMPACT_ATOMS: atom_id res chain seq x y z
N VAL A 1 -7.89 -5.82 17.44
CA VAL A 1 -8.90 -4.73 17.48
C VAL A 1 -8.80 -3.98 16.16
N VAL A 2 -9.93 -3.69 15.52
CA VAL A 2 -9.99 -2.93 14.27
C VAL A 2 -10.59 -1.57 14.59
N GLU A 3 -9.83 -0.51 14.34
CA GLU A 3 -10.34 0.86 14.44
C GLU A 3 -10.64 1.38 13.03
N MET A 4 -11.82 1.96 12.84
CA MET A 4 -12.23 2.56 11.57
C MET A 4 -12.50 4.03 11.78
N LYS A 5 -11.78 4.88 11.04
CA LYS A 5 -11.92 6.32 11.08
C LYS A 5 -12.18 6.85 9.69
N GLN A 6 -13.20 7.68 9.53
CA GLN A 6 -13.45 8.36 8.26
C GLN A 6 -12.40 9.45 8.08
N THR A 7 -11.76 9.50 6.91
CA THR A 7 -10.71 10.50 6.68
C THR A 7 -11.34 11.90 6.60
N ALA A 8 -10.78 12.86 7.34
CA ALA A 8 -11.31 14.22 7.38
C ALA A 8 -11.23 14.94 6.01
N LYS A 9 -10.40 14.44 5.09
CA LYS A 9 -10.20 15.01 3.75
C LYS A 9 -11.17 14.48 2.71
N ASN A 10 -11.78 13.30 2.92
CA ASN A 10 -12.71 12.72 1.96
C ASN A 10 -13.69 11.77 2.66
N ASN A 11 -14.97 12.17 2.62
CA ASN A 11 -16.09 11.47 3.23
C ASN A 11 -16.31 10.07 2.62
N ARG A 12 -15.70 9.78 1.46
CA ARG A 12 -15.76 8.47 0.81
C ARG A 12 -14.58 7.57 1.15
N LEU A 13 -13.57 8.08 1.85
CA LEU A 13 -12.38 7.31 2.25
C LEU A 13 -12.43 6.99 3.74
N TRP A 14 -12.25 5.71 4.04
CA TRP A 14 -12.20 5.16 5.38
C TRP A 14 -10.78 4.66 5.65
N GLU A 15 -10.19 5.15 6.74
CA GLU A 15 -8.93 4.68 7.29
C GLU A 15 -9.22 3.55 8.27
N VAL A 16 -8.59 2.40 8.06
CA VAL A 16 -8.75 1.24 8.92
C VAL A 16 -7.40 0.95 9.57
N GLN A 17 -7.33 1.15 10.88
CA GLN A 17 -6.17 0.84 11.69
C GLN A 17 -6.32 -0.57 12.27
N LEU A 18 -5.42 -1.46 11.85
CA LEU A 18 -5.37 -2.84 12.29
C LEU A 18 -4.26 -2.98 13.34
N THR A 19 -4.62 -3.10 14.62
CA THR A 19 -3.67 -2.98 15.74
C THR A 19 -3.09 -4.33 16.19
N ILE A 20 -3.82 -5.42 15.98
CA ILE A 20 -3.43 -6.78 16.37
C ILE A 20 -4.04 -7.70 15.30
N THR A 21 -3.29 -7.99 14.26
CA THR A 21 -3.66 -9.01 13.27
C THR A 21 -2.68 -10.14 13.43
N ASP A 22 -3.20 -11.32 13.78
CA ASP A 22 -2.47 -12.56 13.55
C ASP A 22 -2.12 -12.63 12.05
N ASP A 23 -0.94 -13.15 11.70
CA ASP A 23 -0.57 -13.35 10.29
C ASP A 23 -1.59 -14.22 9.53
N ASN A 24 -2.39 -15.01 10.27
CA ASN A 24 -3.52 -15.80 9.76
C ASN A 24 -4.89 -15.11 9.85
N ASP A 25 -4.97 -13.81 10.10
CA ASP A 25 -6.25 -13.10 10.11
C ASP A 25 -6.94 -13.22 8.72
N PRO A 26 -8.09 -13.91 8.62
CA PRO A 26 -8.73 -14.17 7.32
C PRO A 26 -9.23 -12.90 6.63
N GLN A 27 -9.57 -11.86 7.41
CA GLN A 27 -10.02 -10.58 6.89
C GLN A 27 -8.84 -9.79 6.32
N LEU A 28 -7.69 -9.82 7.01
CA LEU A 28 -6.45 -9.23 6.49
C LEU A 28 -5.99 -9.96 5.22
N SER A 29 -6.03 -11.29 5.21
CA SER A 29 -5.70 -12.10 4.02
C SER A 29 -6.60 -11.76 2.83
N THR A 30 -7.91 -11.67 3.06
CA THR A 30 -8.90 -11.32 2.02
C THR A 30 -8.67 -9.91 1.48
N LEU A 31 -8.45 -8.93 2.36
CA LEU A 31 -8.16 -7.55 1.97
C LEU A 31 -6.87 -7.47 1.15
N THR A 32 -5.82 -8.15 1.63
CA THR A 32 -4.52 -8.16 0.95
C THR A 32 -4.61 -8.85 -0.41
N ASN A 33 -5.39 -9.93 -0.55
CA ASN A 33 -5.62 -10.59 -1.83
C ASN A 33 -6.40 -9.71 -2.81
N ARG A 34 -7.39 -8.95 -2.34
CA ARG A 34 -8.12 -7.99 -3.18
C ARG A 34 -7.23 -6.85 -3.66
N ILE A 35 -6.40 -6.31 -2.77
CA ILE A 35 -5.39 -5.31 -3.12
C ILE A 35 -4.40 -5.89 -4.14
N LYS A 36 -4.01 -7.16 -3.97
CA LYS A 36 -3.17 -7.86 -4.92
C LYS A 36 -3.82 -7.98 -6.30
N GLU A 37 -5.09 -8.36 -6.39
CA GLU A 37 -5.82 -8.46 -7.67
C GLU A 37 -5.98 -7.12 -8.37
N GLU A 38 -6.17 -6.02 -7.63
CA GLU A 38 -6.35 -4.68 -8.21
C GLU A 38 -5.05 -4.00 -8.63
N ILE A 39 -3.91 -4.46 -8.12
CA ILE A 39 -2.61 -3.82 -8.34
C ILE A 39 -1.70 -4.78 -9.10
N ASP A 40 -1.66 -4.53 -10.39
CA ASP A 40 -0.83 -5.23 -11.36
C ASP A 40 0.67 -4.94 -11.16
N GLY A 41 1.55 -5.79 -11.69
CA GLY A 41 3.01 -5.71 -11.60
C GLY A 41 3.63 -6.49 -10.44
N GLU A 42 4.96 -6.57 -10.44
CA GLU A 42 5.73 -7.40 -9.50
C GLU A 42 6.61 -6.57 -8.55
N GLY A 43 6.93 -7.18 -7.39
CA GLY A 43 7.89 -6.66 -6.43
C GLY A 43 7.64 -5.21 -6.00
N TRP A 44 8.70 -4.41 -5.99
CA TRP A 44 8.69 -3.01 -5.56
C TRP A 44 7.83 -2.10 -6.44
N TYR A 45 7.67 -2.41 -7.72
CA TYR A 45 6.82 -1.64 -8.63
C TYR A 45 5.34 -1.71 -8.21
N ARG A 46 4.90 -2.89 -7.78
CA ARG A 46 3.57 -3.09 -7.20
C ARG A 46 3.38 -2.29 -5.91
N MET A 47 4.40 -2.26 -5.05
CA MET A 47 4.37 -1.53 -3.80
C MET A 47 4.21 -0.02 -4.03
N GLY A 48 4.97 0.56 -4.96
CA GLY A 48 4.83 1.97 -5.33
C GLY A 48 3.42 2.31 -5.86
N LYS A 49 2.84 1.43 -6.69
CA LYS A 49 1.46 1.61 -7.17
C LYS A 49 0.42 1.55 -6.05
N LEU A 50 0.63 0.70 -5.05
CA LEU A 50 -0.23 0.66 -3.86
C LEU A 50 -0.16 1.98 -3.10
N MET A 51 1.06 2.47 -2.82
CA MET A 51 1.26 3.75 -2.13
C MET A 51 0.56 4.91 -2.84
N LEU A 52 0.63 4.96 -4.18
CA LEU A 52 -0.11 5.96 -4.97
C LEU A 52 -1.63 5.84 -4.79
N LYS A 53 -2.19 4.62 -4.85
CA LYS A 53 -3.64 4.38 -4.69
C LYS A 53 -4.15 4.74 -3.30
N VAL A 54 -3.38 4.49 -2.26
CA VAL A 54 -3.76 4.82 -0.87
C VAL A 54 -3.40 6.27 -0.48
N GLY A 55 -2.79 7.05 -1.38
CA GLY A 55 -2.51 8.47 -1.18
C GLY A 55 -1.20 8.78 -0.44
N HIS A 56 -0.33 7.79 -0.27
CA HIS A 56 1.01 7.93 0.30
C HIS A 56 2.01 8.40 -0.78
N LEU A 57 1.78 9.60 -1.31
CA LEU A 57 2.49 10.09 -2.50
C LEU A 57 3.99 10.30 -2.27
N ASP A 58 4.37 10.88 -1.14
CA ASP A 58 5.78 11.18 -0.82
C ASP A 58 6.60 9.89 -0.71
N GLN A 59 6.05 8.87 -0.05
CA GLN A 59 6.70 7.56 0.11
C GLN A 59 6.79 6.80 -1.22
N ALA A 60 5.78 6.97 -2.10
CA ALA A 60 5.83 6.40 -3.44
C ALA A 60 6.95 7.05 -4.27
N ASP A 61 7.11 8.37 -4.18
CA ASP A 61 8.17 9.10 -4.88
C ASP A 61 9.55 8.66 -4.40
N GLU A 62 9.79 8.63 -3.09
CA GLU A 62 11.04 8.13 -2.51
C GLU A 62 11.39 6.72 -3.01
N LEU A 63 10.42 5.79 -2.98
CA LEU A 63 10.62 4.43 -3.46
C LEU A 63 11.00 4.39 -4.95
N TYR A 64 10.33 5.17 -5.80
CA TYR A 64 10.64 5.19 -7.22
C TYR A 64 12.00 5.80 -7.52
N GLN A 65 12.41 6.84 -6.79
CA GLN A 65 13.74 7.42 -6.90
C GLN A 65 14.84 6.42 -6.52
N GLU A 66 14.64 5.64 -5.45
CA GLU A 66 15.58 4.56 -5.08
C GLU A 66 15.66 3.47 -6.15
N LEU A 67 14.53 3.03 -6.69
CA LEU A 67 14.50 2.04 -7.77
C LEU A 67 15.24 2.53 -9.02
N LEU A 68 15.04 3.79 -9.41
CA LEU A 68 15.72 4.40 -10.55
C LEU A 68 17.23 4.51 -10.31
N LYS A 69 17.63 4.91 -9.09
CA LYS A 69 19.04 4.98 -8.71
C LYS A 69 19.70 3.61 -8.82
N ASN A 70 19.08 2.56 -8.28
CA ASN A 70 19.62 1.20 -8.34
C ASN A 70 19.72 0.68 -9.77
N ALA A 71 18.70 0.91 -10.60
CA ALA A 71 18.74 0.54 -12.02
C ALA A 71 19.82 1.30 -12.81
N SER A 72 20.17 2.51 -12.38
CA SER A 72 21.20 3.34 -13.01
C SER A 72 22.61 3.03 -12.51
N THR A 73 22.75 2.33 -11.37
CA THR A 73 24.05 1.89 -10.83
C THR A 73 24.47 0.50 -11.32
N ASP A 74 23.59 -0.24 -12.00
CA ASP A 74 23.86 -1.55 -12.61
C ASP A 74 24.49 -1.45 -14.03
N THR A 75 24.86 -0.25 -14.49
CA THR A 75 25.64 0.00 -15.72
C THR A 75 27.07 0.41 -15.42
#